data_AF-A6N604-F1
#
_entry.id   AF-A6N604-F1
#
_cell.length_a   1.000
_cell.length_b   1.000
_cell.length_c   1.000
_cell.angle_alpha   90.00
_cell.angle_beta   90.00
_cell.angle_gamma   90.00
#
_symmetry.space_group_name_H-M   'P 1'
#
loop_
_entity.id
_entity.type
_entity.pdbx_description
1 polymer ?
#
loop_
_entity_poly.entity_id
_entity_poly.type
_entity_poly.pdbx_seq_one_letter_code
_entity_poly.pdbx_strand_id
1 'polypeptide(L)' 'NAPGIIVQNEKRMLQEAVDALIDNGRRGRPVSGPGNRPLKSLSHLLKGKQGRFRQNLLGKRVDYSGRSVIDVGP' A
#
# COMPACT_ATOMS: atom_id res chain seq x y z
N ASN A 1 -22.48 15.17 -27.90
CA ASN A 1 -21.15 15.55 -27.36
C ASN A 1 -21.35 16.31 -26.05
N ALA A 2 -20.75 15.82 -24.96
CA ALA A 2 -20.79 16.51 -23.68
C ALA A 2 -20.00 17.85 -23.78
N PRO A 3 -20.36 18.89 -23.01
CA PRO A 3 -19.60 20.12 -22.91
C PRO A 3 -18.13 19.86 -22.57
N GLY A 4 -17.22 20.67 -23.14
CA GLY A 4 -15.76 20.49 -22.97
C GLY A 4 -15.31 20.50 -21.51
N ILE A 5 -15.97 21.29 -20.65
CA ILE A 5 -15.69 21.36 -19.22
C ILE A 5 -15.92 20.01 -18.52
N ILE A 6 -17.00 19.30 -18.88
CA ILE A 6 -17.31 17.99 -18.29
C ILE A 6 -16.21 16.98 -18.67
N VAL A 7 -15.85 16.95 -19.95
CA VAL A 7 -14.80 16.05 -20.45
C VAL A 7 -13.45 16.35 -19.79
N GLN A 8 -13.11 17.61 -19.57
CA GLN A 8 -11.88 18.01 -18.89
C GLN A 8 -11.89 17.59 -17.41
N ASN A 9 -13.01 17.77 -16.71
CA ASN A 9 -13.12 17.36 -15.31
C ASN A 9 -13.05 15.83 -15.14
N GLU A 10 -13.70 15.06 -16.02
CA GLU A 10 -13.63 13.59 -16.00
C GLU A 10 -12.20 13.09 -16.25
N LYS A 11 -11.49 13.69 -17.21
CA LYS A 11 -10.06 13.37 -17.43
C LYS A 11 -9.22 13.66 -16.19
N ARG A 12 -9.49 14.76 -15.49
CA ARG A 12 -8.80 15.10 -14.22
C ARG A 12 -9.11 14.08 -13.13
N MET A 13 -10.38 13.71 -12.94
CA MET A 13 -10.79 12.71 -11.94
C MET A 13 -10.17 11.33 -12.23
N LEU A 14 -10.12 10.94 -13.50
CA LEU A 14 -9.46 9.70 -13.93
C LEU A 14 -7.96 9.72 -13.62
N GLN A 15 -7.28 10.84 -13.88
CA GLN A 15 -5.85 10.98 -13.56
C GLN A 15 -5.62 10.85 -12.05
N GLU A 16 -6.44 11.50 -11.23
CA GLU A 16 -6.33 11.42 -9.76
C GLU A 16 -6.58 9.99 -9.24
N ALA A 17 -7.51 9.26 -9.84
CA ALA A 17 -7.76 7.87 -9.51
C ALA A 17 -6.56 6.96 -9.86
N VAL A 18 -5.93 7.17 -11.02
CA VAL A 18 -4.73 6.43 -11.43
C VAL A 18 -3.53 6.78 -10.53
N ASP A 19 -3.34 8.06 -10.22
CA ASP A 19 -2.28 8.52 -9.32
C ASP A 19 -2.43 7.86 -7.93
N ALA A 20 -3.66 7.80 -7.41
CA ALA A 20 -3.94 7.13 -6.14
C ALA A 20 -3.72 5.61 -6.19
N LEU A 21 -4.08 4.95 -7.30
CA LEU A 21 -3.85 3.51 -7.50
C LEU A 21 -2.35 3.17 -7.46
N ILE A 22 -1.52 4.00 -8.10
CA ILE A 22 -0.07 3.77 -8.19
C ILE A 22 0.64 4.21 -6.90
N ASP A 23 0.44 5.44 -6.44
CA ASP A 23 1.13 6.03 -5.29
C ASP A 23 0.23 7.01 -4.51
N ASN A 24 -0.75 6.45 -3.79
CA ASN A 24 -1.71 7.20 -2.99
C ASN A 24 -1.04 8.15 -1.98
N GLY A 25 -1.44 9.41 -1.99
CA GLY A 25 -0.88 10.44 -1.10
C GLY A 25 0.43 11.06 -1.57
N ARG A 26 0.97 10.67 -2.74
CA ARG A 26 2.12 11.36 -3.35
C ARG A 26 1.77 12.77 -3.82
N ARG A 27 0.54 12.98 -4.27
CA ARG A 27 -0.01 14.30 -4.67
C ARG A 27 -1.34 14.52 -3.96
N GLY A 28 -1.48 15.69 -3.34
CA GLY A 28 -2.72 16.09 -2.67
C GLY A 28 -3.06 15.24 -1.45
N ARG A 29 -4.35 15.22 -1.09
CA ARG A 29 -4.85 14.38 0.01
C ARG A 29 -4.98 12.94 -0.47
N PRO A 30 -4.53 11.95 0.32
CA PRO A 30 -4.70 10.55 -0.05
C PRO A 30 -6.18 10.17 -0.10
N VAL A 31 -6.52 9.27 -1.01
CA VAL A 31 -7.83 8.63 -1.05
C VAL A 31 -7.96 7.74 0.18
N SER A 32 -9.02 7.98 0.95
CA SER A 32 -9.30 7.31 2.22
C SER A 32 -10.50 6.37 2.08
N GLY A 33 -10.42 5.22 2.74
CA GLY A 33 -11.52 4.28 2.89
C GLY A 33 -12.35 4.54 4.16
N PRO A 34 -13.14 3.55 4.60
CA PRO A 34 -13.90 3.63 5.84
C PRO A 34 -13.03 4.00 7.04
N GLY A 35 -13.54 4.88 7.92
CA GLY A 35 -12.80 5.37 9.09
C GLY A 35 -11.65 6.31 8.76
N ASN A 36 -11.68 7.00 7.60
CA ASN A 36 -10.65 7.94 7.14
C ASN A 36 -9.23 7.34 7.03
N ARG A 37 -9.12 6.01 6.91
CA ARG A 37 -7.83 5.35 6.76
C ARG A 37 -7.37 5.45 5.30
N PRO A 38 -6.15 5.95 5.02
CA PRO A 38 -5.64 6.01 3.65
C PRO A 38 -5.51 4.60 3.06
N LEU A 39 -5.95 4.45 1.81
CA LEU A 39 -5.85 3.19 1.07
C LEU A 39 -4.39 2.91 0.69
N LYS A 40 -4.00 1.64 0.71
CA LYS A 40 -2.66 1.22 0.27
C LYS A 40 -2.62 1.13 -1.26
N SER A 41 -1.70 1.85 -1.89
CA SER A 41 -1.46 1.77 -3.33
C SER A 41 -0.51 0.63 -3.70
N LEU A 42 -0.30 0.40 -5.00
CA LEU A 42 0.68 -0.58 -5.49
C LEU A 42 2.10 -0.30 -5.00
N SER A 43 2.51 0.98 -4.96
CA SER A 43 3.82 1.36 -4.42
C SER A 43 3.98 1.02 -2.94
N HIS A 44 2.91 1.10 -2.15
CA HIS A 44 2.92 0.73 -0.73
C HIS A 44 3.10 -0.77 -0.51
N LEU A 45 2.71 -1.61 -1.48
CA LEU A 45 2.96 -3.05 -1.41
C LEU A 45 4.44 -3.36 -1.54
N LEU A 46 5.23 -2.48 -2.17
CA LEU A 46 6.67 -2.70 -2.38
C LEU A 46 7.53 -2.03 -1.31
N LYS A 47 7.14 -0.83 -0.87
CA LYS A 47 7.93 0.01 0.04
C LYS A 47 7.67 -0.30 1.53
N GLY A 48 8.62 0.08 2.38
CA GLY A 48 8.48 0.05 3.84
C GLY A 48 8.70 -1.33 4.48
N LYS A 49 8.64 -1.37 5.83
CA LYS A 49 8.88 -2.60 6.62
C LYS A 49 7.87 -3.70 6.31
N GLN A 50 6.60 -3.33 6.11
CA GLN A 50 5.49 -4.23 5.78
C GLN A 50 5.32 -4.42 4.26
N GLY A 51 6.27 -3.94 3.45
CA GLY A 51 6.28 -4.16 2.01
C GLY A 51 6.82 -5.53 1.65
N ARG A 52 6.47 -6.02 0.46
CA ARG A 52 6.84 -7.33 -0.07
C ARG A 52 8.34 -7.59 -0.03
N PHE A 53 9.16 -6.60 -0.41
CA PHE A 53 10.62 -6.79 -0.37
C PHE A 53 11.12 -7.18 1.02
N ARG A 54 10.73 -6.42 2.05
CA ARG A 54 11.27 -6.62 3.41
C ARG A 54 10.57 -7.74 4.18
N GLN A 55 9.25 -7.84 4.06
CA GLN A 55 8.46 -8.79 4.84
C GLN A 55 8.30 -10.15 4.15
N ASN A 56 8.44 -10.21 2.82
CA ASN A 56 8.19 -11.44 2.08
C ASN A 56 9.41 -11.92 1.30
N LEU A 57 10.37 -11.08 0.91
CA LEU A 57 11.54 -11.55 0.17
C LEU A 57 12.77 -11.73 1.06
N LEU A 58 13.02 -10.84 2.01
CA LEU A 58 14.19 -10.92 2.90
C LEU A 58 14.02 -11.84 4.12
N GLY A 59 12.78 -12.11 4.52
CA GLY A 59 12.48 -13.02 5.62
C GLY A 59 11.08 -13.59 5.47
N LYS A 60 10.94 -14.90 5.65
CA LYS A 60 9.65 -15.59 5.67
C LYS A 60 9.56 -16.48 6.90
N ARG A 61 8.34 -16.85 7.27
CA ARG A 61 8.13 -17.97 8.18
C ARG A 61 8.63 -19.24 7.48
N VAL A 62 9.26 -20.12 8.25
CA VAL A 62 9.84 -21.37 7.78
C VAL A 62 9.20 -22.54 8.52
N ASP A 63 9.05 -23.65 7.81
CA ASP A 63 8.58 -24.90 8.37
C ASP A 63 9.65 -25.55 9.26
N TYR A 64 9.27 -26.56 10.05
CA TYR A 64 10.15 -27.23 11.01
C TYR A 64 10.86 -26.26 11.97
N SER A 65 10.11 -25.27 12.48
CA SER A 65 10.63 -24.23 13.37
C SER A 65 9.96 -24.26 14.74
N GLY A 66 10.71 -23.83 15.77
CA GLY A 66 10.26 -23.80 17.16
C GLY A 66 10.88 -22.62 17.92
N ARG A 67 10.27 -22.25 19.04
CA ARG A 67 10.78 -21.23 19.96
C ARG A 67 10.45 -21.66 21.38
N SER A 68 11.47 -21.73 22.24
CA SER A 68 11.34 -21.95 23.68
C SER A 68 12.24 -20.99 24.42
N VAL A 69 11.93 -20.75 25.70
CA VAL A 69 12.86 -20.14 26.64
C VAL A 69 14.00 -21.13 26.91
N ILE A 70 15.22 -20.62 27.05
CA ILE A 70 16.38 -21.40 27.48
C ILE A 70 16.60 -21.22 28.97
N ASP A 71 17.05 -22.27 29.64
CA ASP A 71 17.40 -22.26 31.06
C ASP A 71 18.80 -22.86 31.24
N VAL A 72 19.43 -22.65 32.39
CA VAL A 72 20.75 -23.20 32.69
C VAL A 72 20.65 -24.72 32.90
N GLY A 73 21.48 -25.49 32.20
CA GLY A 73 21.59 -26.94 32.41
C GLY A 73 22.35 -27.26 33.70
N PRO A 74 22.02 -28.36 34.40
CA PRO A 74 22.65 -28.74 35.67
C PRO A 74 24.17 -28.95 35.54
#